data_AF-A0A178W016-F1
#
_entry.id   AF-A0A178W016-F1
#
_cell.length_a   1.000
_cell.length_b   1.000
_cell.length_c   1.000
_cell.angle_alpha   90.00
_cell.angle_beta   90.00
_cell.angle_gamma   90.00
#
_symmetry.space_group_name_H-M   'P 1'
#
loop_
_entity.id
_entity.type
_entity.pdbx_description
1 polymer ?
#
loop_
_entity_poly.entity_id
_entity_poly.type
_entity_poly.pdbx_seq_one_letter_code
_entity_poly.pdbx_strand_id
1 'polypeptide(L)' 'MAIKRISLQRKAKVKLEFAVPTETGEKSYTLYFMCDSYLGCDQEYSFTVDVKDSDAADHMEE' A
#
# COMPACT_ATOMS: atom_id res chain seq x y z
N MET A 1 5.01 0.60 -6.35
CA MET A 1 5.86 0.69 -5.15
C MET A 1 5.98 2.15 -4.74
N ALA A 2 5.95 2.46 -3.45
CA ALA A 2 6.16 3.81 -2.92
C ALA A 2 6.91 3.77 -1.60
N ILE A 3 7.70 4.81 -1.32
CA ILE A 3 8.45 4.97 -0.07
C ILE A 3 8.39 6.44 0.36
N LYS A 4 8.31 6.67 1.67
CA LYS A 4 8.29 8.02 2.24
C LYS A 4 9.07 8.05 3.56
N ARG A 5 10.12 8.86 3.62
CA ARG A 5 10.83 9.17 4.87
C ARG A 5 10.01 10.18 5.66
N ILE A 6 9.82 9.93 6.95
CA ILE A 6 9.09 10.80 7.86
C ILE A 6 9.90 11.05 9.13
N SER A 7 9.79 12.25 9.71
CA SER A 7 10.24 12.52 11.08
C SER A 7 9.04 12.40 12.01
N LEU A 8 8.96 11.29 12.75
CA LEU A 8 7.86 11.03 13.68
C LEU A 8 8.13 11.73 15.02
N GLN A 9 7.20 12.59 15.46
CA GLN A 9 7.18 13.11 16.84
C GLN A 9 6.39 12.15 17.74
N ARG A 10 5.20 12.53 18.22
CA ARG A 10 4.34 11.63 19.01
C ARG A 10 3.42 10.77 18.15
N LYS A 11 2.81 11.35 17.11
CA LYS A 11 1.88 10.70 16.16
C LYS A 11 1.93 11.40 14.82
N ALA A 12 1.73 10.67 13.73
CA ALA A 12 1.58 11.23 12.39
C ALA A 12 0.57 10.42 11.58
N LYS A 13 -0.16 11.07 10.68
CA LYS A 13 -0.96 10.42 9.63
C LYS A 13 -0.25 10.65 8.30
N VAL A 14 0.09 9.59 7.60
CA VAL A 14 0.94 9.65 6.40
C VAL A 14 0.22 8.95 5.25
N LYS A 15 0.06 9.66 4.13
CA LYS A 15 -0.45 9.10 2.88
C LYS A 15 0.73 8.61 2.01
N LEU A 16 0.60 7.38 1.51
CA LEU A 16 1.44 6.78 0.48
C LEU A 16 0.58 6.56 -0.76
N GLU A 17 1.12 6.92 -1.92
CA GLU A 17 0.44 6.79 -3.22
C GLU A 17 1.35 6.00 -4.16
N PHE A 18 0.78 5.04 -4.88
CA PHE A 18 1.49 4.26 -5.90
C PHE A 18 0.53 3.89 -7.03
N ALA A 19 1.07 3.69 -8.22
CA ALA A 19 0.28 3.21 -9.36
C ALA A 19 -0.08 1.72 -9.20
N VAL A 20 -1.34 1.39 -9.49
CA VAL A 20 -1.85 0.02 -9.50
C VAL A 20 -1.30 -0.70 -10.74
N PRO A 21 -0.89 -1.98 -10.64
CA PRO A 21 -0.46 -2.76 -11.80
C PRO A 21 -1.61 -2.97 -12.81
N THR A 22 -1.25 -3.19 -14.07
CA THR A 22 -2.23 -3.42 -15.16
C THR A 22 -2.91 -4.79 -15.08
N GLU A 23 -2.33 -5.73 -14.34
CA GLU A 23 -2.90 -7.06 -14.16
C GLU A 23 -3.99 -7.03 -13.10
N THR A 24 -5.16 -7.52 -13.48
CA THR A 24 -6.31 -7.68 -12.58
C THR A 24 -6.11 -8.86 -11.63
N GLY A 25 -6.94 -8.91 -10.59
CA GLY A 25 -6.96 -9.95 -9.57
C GLY A 25 -6.29 -9.56 -8.26
N GLU A 26 -6.24 -10.52 -7.33
CA GLU A 26 -5.69 -10.33 -6.00
C GLU A 26 -4.16 -10.16 -6.05
N LYS A 27 -3.67 -9.05 -5.50
CA LYS A 27 -2.25 -8.74 -5.39
C LYS A 27 -1.88 -8.59 -3.92
N SER A 28 -0.88 -9.36 -3.48
CA SER A 28 -0.33 -9.28 -2.13
C SER A 28 0.73 -8.20 -2.02
N TYR A 29 0.60 -7.34 -1.02
CA TYR A 29 1.54 -6.27 -0.72
C TYR A 29 1.99 -6.34 0.75
N THR A 30 3.17 -5.79 1.01
CA THR A 30 3.70 -5.64 2.38
C THR A 30 4.04 -4.18 2.63
N LEU A 31 3.48 -3.61 3.70
CA LEU A 31 3.86 -2.30 4.21
C LEU A 31 5.00 -2.47 5.23
N TYR A 32 6.13 -1.84 4.93
CA TYR A 32 7.29 -1.77 5.81
C TYR A 32 7.31 -0.43 6.54
N PHE A 33 7.36 -0.48 7.88
CA PHE A 33 7.65 0.68 8.72
C PHE A 33 9.02 0.47 9.36
N MET A 34 10.03 1.17 8.81
CA MET A 34 11.44 0.98 9.17
C MET A 34 11.96 2.15 10.01
N CYS A 35 12.77 1.85 11.02
CA CYS A 35 13.51 2.83 11.80
C CYS A 35 14.95 2.97 11.27
N ASP A 36 15.48 4.18 11.22
CA ASP A 36 16.86 4.42 10.79
C ASP A 36 17.87 4.49 11.95
N SER A 37 17.39 4.38 13.20
CA SER A 37 18.19 4.70 14.40
C SER A 37 18.14 3.62 15.50
N TYR A 38 17.19 2.69 15.47
CA TYR A 38 17.01 1.66 16.50
C TYR A 38 16.71 0.29 15.88
N LEU A 39 17.30 -0.76 16.46
CA LEU A 39 17.04 -2.14 16.05
C LEU A 39 15.78 -2.69 16.74
N GLY A 40 15.04 -3.57 16.04
CA GLY A 40 13.86 -4.25 16.58
C GLY A 40 12.59 -3.40 16.61
N CYS A 41 12.61 -2.21 16.03
CA CYS A 41 11.44 -1.33 15.89
C CYS A 41 10.77 -1.43 14.51
N ASP A 42 11.34 -2.20 13.59
CA ASP A 42 10.79 -2.40 12.26
C ASP A 42 9.50 -3.23 12.33
N GLN A 43 8.50 -2.84 11.56
CA GLN A 43 7.20 -3.50 11.51
C GLN A 43 6.83 -3.85 10.06
N GLU A 44 6.26 -5.04 9.89
CA GLU A 44 5.81 -5.56 8.61
C GLU A 44 4.31 -5.87 8.67
N TYR A 45 3.57 -5.35 7.69
CA TYR A 45 2.13 -5.56 7.58
C TYR A 45 1.78 -6.05 6.19
N SER A 46 1.44 -7.33 6.07
CA SER A 46 0.98 -7.93 4.83
C SER A 46 -0.52 -7.68 4.63
N PHE A 47 -0.91 -7.28 3.43
CA PHE A 47 -2.30 -7.07 3.04
C PHE A 47 -2.50 -7.43 1.57
N THR A 48 -3.73 -7.78 1.20
CA THR A 48 -4.11 -8.05 -0.18
C THR A 48 -4.96 -6.91 -0.73
N VAL A 49 -4.80 -6.63 -2.01
CA VAL A 49 -5.61 -5.66 -2.75
C VAL A 49 -6.16 -6.38 -3.97
N ASP A 50 -7.48 -6.36 -4.11
CA ASP A 50 -8.16 -6.85 -5.31
C ASP A 50 -8.13 -5.77 -6.39
N VAL A 51 -7.35 -6.01 -7.45
CA VAL A 51 -7.26 -5.11 -8.60
C VAL A 51 -8.37 -5.45 -9.59
N LYS A 52 -9.37 -4.59 -9.66
CA LYS A 52 -10.49 -4.75 -10.59
C LYS A 52 -10.14 -4.19 -11.96
N ASP A 53 -10.65 -4.85 -12.99
CA ASP A 53 -10.61 -4.34 -14.36
C ASP A 53 -11.44 -3.05 -14.44
N SER A 54 -10.89 -2.03 -15.07
CA SER A 54 -11.64 -0.81 -15.35
C SER A 54 -12.80 -1.07 -16.32
N ASP A 55 -12.66 -2.04 -17.22
CA ASP A 55 -13.64 -2.29 -18.29
C ASP A 55 -14.82 -3.17 -17.83
N ALA A 56 -14.70 -3.85 -16.68
CA ALA A 56 -15.77 -4.70 -16.14
C ALA A 56 -16.85 -3.91 -15.38
N ALA A 57 -16.61 -2.65 -15.03
CA ALA A 57 -17.55 -1.83 -14.27
C ALA A 57 -18.68 -1.25 -15.13
N ASP A 58 -18.50 -1.12 -16.45
CA ASP A 58 -19.47 -0.51 -17.37
C ASP A 58 -20.50 -1.50 -17.96
N HIS A 59 -20.43 -2.79 -17.62
CA HIS A 59 -21.28 -3.84 -18.20
C HIS A 59 -22.32 -4.46 -17.24
N MET A 60 -22.51 -3.90 -16.03
CA MET A 60 -23.49 -4.41 -15.05
C MET A 60 -24.59 -3.40 -14.68
N GLU A 61 -24.93 -2.51 -15.61
CA GLU A 61 -26.17 -1.72 -15.61
C GLU A 61 -26.94 -1.96 -16.93
N GLU A 62 -27.54 -3.15 -17.08
CA GLU A 62 -28.72 -3.37 -17.96
C GLU A 62 -29.70 -4.34 -17.30
#